data_AF-A0A0F9N9U9-F1
#
_entry.id   AF-A0A0F9N9U9-F1
#
_cell.length_a   1.000
_cell.length_b   1.000
_cell.length_c   1.000
_cell.angle_alpha   90.00
_cell.angle_beta   90.00
_cell.angle_gamma   90.00
#
_symmetry.space_group_name_H-M   'P 1'
#
loop_
_entity.id
_entity.type
_entity.pdbx_description
1 polymer ?
#
loop_
_entity_poly.entity_id
_entity_poly.type
_entity_poly.pdbx_seq_one_letter_code
_entity_poly.pdbx_strand_id
1 'polypeptide(L)'
;MNDTRIFRNINNIEMKIIATSFYNLSTKFSSSLDNLKRFLYISIDKSPTKENYPSIYFITNEQKKIINKSSIGNKIYAAGLYFGFIKKGKFYLSIEGAEYLYRQEYFSDFQLLQVNELGEKSILYGNNILKKMVVKTPENLKEKDFLLIFNDRKEIIAIALSHVNSGDILKLKPKDTIAINLSDKGLYLRKKQ
;
A
#
# COMPACT_ATOMS: atom_id res chain seq x y z
N MET A 1 16.65 9.73 26.49
CA MET A 1 17.21 8.87 25.42
C MET A 1 17.05 9.62 24.10
N ASN A 2 18.14 9.84 23.37
CA ASN A 2 18.08 10.59 22.12
C ASN A 2 17.59 9.68 21.00
N ASP A 3 16.27 9.66 20.80
CA ASP A 3 15.67 9.09 19.59
C ASP A 3 16.28 9.80 18.38
N THR A 4 17.10 9.07 17.63
CA THR A 4 17.74 9.62 16.44
C THR A 4 16.84 9.31 15.26
N ARG A 5 16.15 10.33 14.76
CA ARG A 5 15.32 10.23 13.55
C ARG A 5 16.09 10.69 12.33
N ILE A 6 15.87 9.99 11.22
CA ILE A 6 16.42 10.33 9.92
C ILE A 6 15.24 10.49 8.95
N PHE A 7 15.06 11.70 8.41
CA PHE A 7 14.14 11.96 7.31
C PHE A 7 14.94 12.51 6.10
N ARG A 8 15.00 11.74 5.01
CA ARG A 8 15.78 12.11 3.81
C ARG A 8 15.20 11.49 2.54
N ASN A 9 15.66 11.94 1.38
CA ASN A 9 15.34 11.26 0.12
C ASN A 9 15.88 9.82 0.12
N ILE A 10 15.18 8.91 -0.56
CA ILE A 10 15.61 7.52 -0.68
C ILE A 10 16.92 7.39 -1.47
N ASN A 11 17.77 6.46 -1.09
CA ASN A 11 18.99 6.13 -1.81
C ASN A 11 18.75 5.05 -2.89
N ASN A 12 19.80 4.70 -3.64
CA ASN A 12 19.70 3.72 -4.73
C ASN A 12 19.34 2.30 -4.25
N ILE A 13 19.75 1.92 -3.03
CA ILE A 13 19.45 0.59 -2.47
C ILE A 13 17.96 0.50 -2.11
N GLU A 14 17.45 1.50 -1.40
CA GLU A 14 16.03 1.63 -1.05
C GLU A 14 15.16 1.69 -2.31
N MET A 15 15.62 2.43 -3.32
CA MET A 15 14.96 2.49 -4.62
C MET A 15 14.91 1.12 -5.30
N LYS A 16 15.99 0.34 -5.27
CA LYS A 16 16.01 -1.02 -5.83
C LYS A 16 15.05 -1.96 -5.09
N ILE A 17 14.93 -1.83 -3.77
CA ILE A 17 13.97 -2.59 -2.96
C ILE A 17 12.54 -2.25 -3.38
N ILE A 18 12.22 -0.96 -3.51
CA ILE A 18 10.91 -0.47 -3.94
C ILE A 18 10.61 -0.97 -5.35
N ALA A 19 11.53 -0.79 -6.30
CA ALA A 19 11.38 -1.23 -7.68
C ALA A 19 11.14 -2.74 -7.81
N THR A 20 11.93 -3.55 -7.12
CA THR A 20 11.76 -5.01 -7.11
C THR A 20 10.39 -5.40 -6.57
N SER A 21 9.93 -4.72 -5.52
CA SER A 21 8.64 -5.01 -4.91
C SER A 21 7.49 -4.64 -5.85
N PHE A 22 7.57 -3.51 -6.54
CA PHE A 22 6.59 -3.13 -7.54
C PHE A 22 6.60 -4.00 -8.79
N TYR A 23 7.77 -4.44 -9.27
CA TYR A 23 7.85 -5.36 -10.40
C TYR A 23 7.08 -6.66 -10.16
N ASN A 24 7.09 -7.13 -8.91
CA ASN A 24 6.29 -8.30 -8.50
C ASN A 24 4.78 -8.02 -8.46
N LEU A 25 4.37 -6.74 -8.38
CA LEU A 25 2.96 -6.33 -8.41
C LEU A 25 2.48 -6.02 -9.84
N SER A 26 3.31 -5.40 -10.66
CA SER A 26 3.11 -5.17 -12.09
C SER A 26 4.43 -4.94 -12.81
N THR A 27 4.54 -5.56 -13.97
CA THR A 27 5.66 -5.36 -14.89
C THR A 27 5.60 -4.04 -15.64
N LYS A 28 4.45 -3.35 -15.66
CA LYS A 28 4.23 -2.07 -16.38
C LYS A 28 4.76 -0.85 -15.63
N PHE A 29 5.21 -1.02 -14.39
CA PHE A 29 5.60 0.09 -13.51
C PHE A 29 7.00 0.68 -13.78
N SER A 30 7.80 0.04 -14.63
CA SER A 30 9.23 0.35 -14.77
C SER A 30 9.52 1.77 -15.25
N SER A 31 8.70 2.34 -16.15
CA SER A 31 8.92 3.67 -16.72
C SER A 31 8.50 4.83 -15.81
N SER A 32 7.52 4.61 -14.93
CA SER A 32 6.96 5.66 -14.05
C SER A 32 7.77 5.84 -12.78
N LEU A 33 8.53 4.82 -12.39
CA LEU A 33 9.17 4.76 -11.07
C LEU A 33 10.35 5.74 -10.93
N ASP A 34 11.11 5.99 -12.00
CA ASP A 34 12.20 6.98 -11.99
C ASP A 34 11.68 8.40 -11.72
N ASN A 35 10.49 8.74 -12.22
CA ASN A 35 9.85 10.02 -11.95
C ASN A 35 9.43 10.18 -10.49
N LEU A 36 9.07 9.07 -9.82
CA LEU A 36 8.66 9.06 -8.42
C LEU A 36 9.85 9.17 -7.46
N LYS A 37 11.01 8.63 -7.82
CA LYS A 37 12.21 8.59 -6.96
C LYS A 37 12.54 9.93 -6.29
N ARG A 38 12.45 11.03 -7.04
CA ARG A 38 12.79 12.38 -6.56
C ARG A 38 11.86 12.93 -5.47
N PHE A 39 10.70 12.28 -5.29
CA PHE A 39 9.65 12.62 -4.36
C PHE A 39 9.52 11.61 -3.21
N LEU A 40 10.21 10.47 -3.30
CA LEU A 40 10.17 9.45 -2.25
C LEU A 40 11.21 9.75 -1.16
N TYR A 41 10.74 9.82 0.07
CA TYR A 41 11.54 10.09 1.26
C TYR A 41 11.37 8.94 2.26
N ILE A 42 12.43 8.64 2.99
CA ILE A 42 12.45 7.63 4.04
C ILE A 42 12.52 8.30 5.40
N SER A 43 11.68 7.83 6.31
CA SER A 43 11.70 8.13 7.74
C SER A 43 12.19 6.88 8.48
N ILE A 44 13.28 7.02 9.24
CA ILE A 44 13.86 5.95 10.06
C ILE A 44 13.89 6.43 11.50
N ASP A 45 13.18 5.70 12.35
CA ASP A 45 13.14 5.92 13.79
C ASP A 45 13.98 4.86 14.49
N LYS A 46 15.14 5.26 15.00
CA LYS A 46 15.98 4.40 15.83
C LYS A 46 15.50 4.48 17.28
N SER A 47 14.37 3.82 17.57
CA SER A 47 13.91 3.64 18.94
C SER A 47 14.21 2.21 19.40
N PRO A 48 14.88 2.00 20.55
CA PRO A 48 15.19 0.66 21.04
C PRO A 48 13.97 -0.09 21.59
N THR A 49 12.82 0.58 21.77
CA THR A 49 11.63 0.01 22.43
C THR A 49 10.49 -0.33 21.49
N LYS A 50 10.57 0.04 20.20
CA LYS A 50 9.53 -0.23 19.20
C LYS A 50 10.14 -0.83 17.94
N GLU A 51 9.53 -1.89 17.41
CA GLU A 51 9.78 -2.32 16.03
C GLU A 51 9.30 -1.22 15.07
N ASN A 52 10.18 -0.30 14.72
CA ASN A 52 9.90 0.71 13.70
C ASN A 52 10.55 0.31 12.38
N TYR A 53 9.70 -0.04 11.41
CA TYR A 53 10.12 -0.25 10.04
C TYR A 53 10.34 1.10 9.35
N PRO A 54 11.39 1.23 8.50
CA PRO A 54 11.57 2.42 7.70
C PRO A 54 10.33 2.73 6.86
N SER A 55 9.77 3.92 7.07
CA SER A 55 8.55 4.37 6.41
C SER A 55 8.91 5.20 5.19
N ILE A 56 8.19 4.99 4.09
CA ILE A 56 8.35 5.71 2.84
C ILE A 56 7.20 6.70 2.70
N TYR A 57 7.56 7.93 2.34
CA TYR A 57 6.65 9.04 2.13
C TYR A 57 6.82 9.59 0.72
N PHE A 58 5.73 9.98 0.09
CA PHE A 58 5.72 10.72 -1.15
C PHE A 58 5.42 12.19 -0.86
N ILE A 59 6.35 13.08 -1.21
CA ILE A 59 6.27 14.51 -0.86
C ILE A 59 6.25 15.41 -2.11
N THR A 60 5.73 16.64 -1.95
CA THR A 60 5.72 17.63 -3.03
C THR A 60 7.06 18.38 -3.16
N ASN A 61 7.25 19.06 -4.29
CA ASN A 61 8.41 19.95 -4.49
C ASN A 61 8.50 21.07 -3.44
N GLU A 62 7.35 21.59 -2.98
CA GLU A 62 7.30 22.63 -1.95
C GLU A 62 7.79 22.09 -0.60
N GLN A 63 7.29 20.92 -0.20
CA GLN A 63 7.75 20.24 1.01
C GLN A 63 9.25 19.96 0.95
N LYS A 64 9.75 19.47 -0.20
CA LYS A 64 11.19 19.27 -0.43
C LYS A 64 12.01 20.54 -0.19
N LYS A 65 11.56 21.69 -0.69
CA LYS A 65 12.23 22.99 -0.47
C LYS A 65 12.28 23.35 1.02
N ILE A 66 11.19 23.16 1.75
CA ILE A 66 11.11 23.44 3.19
C ILE A 66 12.10 22.57 3.96
N ILE A 67 12.09 21.26 3.70
CA ILE A 67 12.92 20.27 4.40
C ILE A 67 14.40 20.56 4.18
N ASN A 68 14.80 20.88 2.94
CA ASN A 68 16.20 21.14 2.62
C ASN A 68 16.72 22.47 3.19
N LYS A 69 15.85 23.48 3.37
CA LYS A 69 16.25 24.81 3.87
C LYS A 69 16.43 24.88 5.39
N SER A 70 15.69 24.06 6.14
CA SER A 70 15.48 24.28 7.57
C SER A 70 16.29 23.34 8.47
N SER A 71 17.07 22.41 7.91
CA SER A 71 17.86 21.41 8.66
C SER A 71 17.07 20.66 9.74
N ILE A 72 15.73 20.56 9.57
CA ILE A 72 14.81 19.94 10.54
C ILE A 72 14.62 18.43 10.30
N GLY A 73 15.41 17.79 9.43
CA GLY A 73 15.20 16.40 9.03
C GLY A 73 15.13 15.41 10.20
N ASN A 74 15.86 15.68 11.28
CA ASN A 74 15.82 14.89 12.52
C ASN A 74 14.57 15.14 13.39
N LYS A 75 13.74 16.13 13.07
CA LYS A 75 12.49 16.47 13.76
C LYS A 75 11.24 16.03 12.99
N ILE A 76 11.36 15.67 11.72
CA ILE A 76 10.21 15.31 10.86
C ILE A 76 9.78 13.87 11.13
N TYR A 77 8.64 13.68 11.79
CA TYR A 77 8.04 12.36 12.00
C TYR A 77 7.46 11.76 10.70
N ALA A 78 6.70 12.58 9.98
CA ALA A 78 6.02 12.24 8.74
C ALA A 78 5.90 13.50 7.86
N ALA A 79 5.83 13.32 6.54
CA ALA A 79 5.54 14.41 5.61
C ALA A 79 4.84 13.88 4.36
N GLY A 80 3.92 14.66 3.78
CA GLY A 80 3.22 14.28 2.56
C GLY A 80 2.36 13.03 2.73
N LEU A 81 2.33 12.20 1.69
CA LEU A 81 1.54 10.97 1.63
C LEU A 81 2.35 9.79 2.19
N TYR A 82 1.81 9.06 3.15
CA TYR A 82 2.39 7.78 3.55
C TYR A 82 2.31 6.82 2.36
N PHE A 83 3.45 6.38 1.85
CA PHE A 83 3.52 5.56 0.65
C PHE A 83 3.66 4.08 0.98
N GLY A 84 4.27 3.75 2.12
CA GLY A 84 4.40 2.38 2.59
C GLY A 84 5.57 2.22 3.56
N PHE A 85 6.07 1.01 3.71
CA PHE A 85 7.23 0.74 4.57
C PHE A 85 8.13 -0.36 4.01
N ILE A 86 9.39 -0.38 4.42
CA ILE A 86 10.35 -1.43 4.08
C ILE A 86 10.51 -2.36 5.28
N LYS A 87 10.28 -3.66 5.09
CA LYS A 87 10.51 -4.69 6.10
C LYS A 87 11.19 -5.90 5.47
N LYS A 88 12.30 -6.33 6.08
CA LYS A 88 13.09 -7.51 5.64
C LYS A 88 13.42 -7.48 4.13
N GLY A 89 13.86 -6.33 3.63
CA GLY A 89 14.26 -6.16 2.23
C GLY A 89 13.10 -6.13 1.22
N LYS A 90 11.85 -6.01 1.67
CA LYS A 90 10.67 -5.85 0.81
C LYS A 90 9.95 -4.56 1.14
N PHE A 91 9.45 -3.89 0.10
CA PHE A 91 8.57 -2.73 0.24
C PHE A 91 7.11 -3.20 0.28
N TYR A 92 6.37 -2.71 1.26
CA TYR A 92 4.95 -2.97 1.44
C TYR A 92 4.22 -1.66 1.13
N LEU A 93 3.46 -1.67 0.04
CA LEU A 93 2.66 -0.55 -0.41
C LEU A 93 1.52 -0.27 0.59
N SER A 94 1.33 1.00 0.94
CA SER A 94 0.18 1.43 1.74
C SER A 94 -1.09 1.56 0.88
N ILE A 95 -2.25 1.62 1.52
CA ILE A 95 -3.50 1.88 0.82
C ILE A 95 -3.51 3.28 0.20
N GLU A 96 -2.97 4.28 0.88
CA GLU A 96 -2.84 5.66 0.39
C GLU A 96 -1.93 5.74 -0.84
N GLY A 97 -0.79 5.03 -0.79
CA GLY A 97 0.12 4.90 -1.93
C GLY A 97 -0.53 4.18 -3.11
N ALA A 98 -1.26 3.09 -2.86
CA ALA A 98 -1.98 2.36 -3.90
C ALA A 98 -3.07 3.23 -4.56
N GLU A 99 -3.83 3.97 -3.75
CA GLU A 99 -4.85 4.91 -4.22
C GLU A 99 -4.24 6.04 -5.06
N TYR A 100 -3.11 6.60 -4.63
CA TYR A 100 -2.37 7.59 -5.43
C TYR A 100 -1.94 7.02 -6.78
N LEU A 101 -1.33 5.84 -6.80
CA LEU A 101 -0.88 5.20 -8.03
C LEU A 101 -2.03 4.90 -8.99
N TYR A 102 -3.17 4.44 -8.47
CA TYR A 102 -4.38 4.19 -9.24
C TYR A 102 -4.92 5.49 -9.86
N ARG A 103 -5.09 6.55 -9.06
CA ARG A 103 -5.64 7.84 -9.52
C ARG A 103 -4.75 8.56 -10.53
N GLN A 104 -3.43 8.36 -10.46
CA GLN A 104 -2.47 8.95 -11.39
C GLN A 104 -2.20 8.07 -12.63
N GLU A 105 -2.93 6.97 -12.78
CA GLU A 105 -2.79 6.02 -13.89
C GLU A 105 -1.38 5.43 -14.04
N TYR A 106 -0.56 5.47 -12.99
CA TYR A 106 0.78 4.86 -12.98
C TYR A 106 0.73 3.33 -12.99
N PHE A 107 -0.46 2.76 -12.79
CA PHE A 107 -0.69 1.33 -12.61
C PHE A 107 -2.05 0.95 -13.20
N SER A 108 -2.08 0.79 -14.53
CA SER A 108 -3.32 0.54 -15.28
C SER A 108 -3.81 -0.91 -15.22
N ASP A 109 -3.03 -1.82 -14.63
CA ASP A 109 -3.29 -3.25 -14.59
C ASP A 109 -3.57 -3.79 -13.19
N PHE A 110 -3.89 -2.91 -12.23
CA PHE A 110 -4.39 -3.35 -10.93
C PHE A 110 -5.60 -4.26 -11.13
N GLN A 111 -5.54 -5.43 -10.50
CA GLN A 111 -6.69 -6.30 -10.40
C GLN A 111 -7.70 -5.66 -9.44
N LEU A 112 -8.92 -5.42 -9.91
CA LEU A 112 -9.97 -4.74 -9.15
C LEU A 112 -11.03 -5.75 -8.71
N LEU A 113 -11.32 -5.82 -7.42
CA LEU A 113 -12.37 -6.65 -6.86
C LEU A 113 -13.42 -5.77 -6.19
N GLN A 114 -14.66 -5.87 -6.63
CA GLN A 114 -15.78 -5.12 -6.05
C GLN A 114 -16.51 -5.98 -5.02
N VAL A 115 -16.83 -5.39 -3.86
CA VAL A 115 -17.59 -6.01 -2.79
C VAL A 115 -18.89 -5.27 -2.50
N ASN A 116 -19.85 -6.01 -1.95
CA ASN A 116 -21.12 -5.47 -1.45
C ASN A 116 -20.95 -4.81 -0.08
N GLU A 117 -22.01 -4.15 0.41
CA GLU A 117 -22.05 -3.50 1.74
C GLU A 117 -21.65 -4.42 2.91
N LEU A 118 -22.07 -5.69 2.88
CA LEU A 118 -21.65 -6.68 3.89
C LEU A 118 -20.13 -6.89 3.88
N GLY A 119 -19.56 -6.97 2.68
CA GLY A 119 -18.12 -7.05 2.46
C GLY A 119 -17.40 -5.81 2.96
N GLU A 120 -17.86 -4.63 2.56
CA GLU A 120 -17.31 -3.34 2.97
C GLU A 120 -17.19 -3.24 4.49
N LYS A 121 -18.30 -3.46 5.21
CA LYS A 121 -18.30 -3.43 6.67
C LYS A 121 -17.29 -4.42 7.24
N SER A 122 -17.34 -5.67 6.79
CA SER A 122 -16.47 -6.74 7.29
C SER A 122 -14.98 -6.42 7.09
N ILE A 123 -14.61 -5.93 5.90
CA ILE A 123 -13.23 -5.61 5.51
C ILE A 123 -12.70 -4.40 6.29
N LEU A 124 -13.53 -3.38 6.51
CA LEU A 124 -13.19 -2.22 7.35
C LEU A 124 -13.08 -2.57 8.85
N TYR A 125 -13.33 -3.82 9.25
CA TYR A 125 -12.96 -4.35 10.57
C TYR A 125 -11.71 -5.25 10.53
N GLY A 126 -11.04 -5.36 9.38
CA GLY A 126 -9.82 -6.15 9.20
C GLY A 126 -10.04 -7.61 8.80
N ASN A 127 -11.27 -8.01 8.47
CA ASN A 127 -11.54 -9.38 8.04
C ASN A 127 -11.10 -9.63 6.59
N ASN A 128 -10.88 -10.92 6.27
CA ASN A 128 -10.63 -11.38 4.91
C ASN A 128 -11.88 -11.28 4.02
N ILE A 129 -11.66 -11.32 2.71
CA ILE A 129 -12.70 -11.20 1.69
C ILE A 129 -13.25 -12.60 1.40
N LEU A 130 -14.53 -12.82 1.70
CA LEU A 130 -15.22 -14.10 1.47
C LEU A 130 -15.99 -14.07 0.14
N LYS A 131 -16.24 -15.23 -0.46
CA LYS A 131 -16.98 -15.36 -1.73
C LYS A 131 -18.32 -14.62 -1.73
N LYS A 132 -19.10 -14.71 -0.64
CA LYS A 132 -20.41 -14.03 -0.52
C LYS A 132 -20.35 -12.50 -0.52
N MET A 133 -19.17 -11.93 -0.28
CA MET A 133 -18.97 -10.48 -0.25
C MET A 133 -18.73 -9.91 -1.64
N VAL A 134 -18.34 -10.75 -2.61
CA VAL A 134 -17.83 -10.31 -3.90
C VAL A 134 -18.98 -10.11 -4.90
N VAL A 135 -19.02 -8.92 -5.49
CA VAL A 135 -19.94 -8.54 -6.58
C VAL A 135 -19.28 -8.76 -7.93
N LYS A 136 -18.02 -8.35 -8.08
CA LYS A 136 -17.25 -8.45 -9.32
C LYS A 136 -15.82 -8.87 -9.05
N THR A 137 -15.32 -9.81 -9.85
CA THR A 137 -13.93 -10.26 -9.85
C THR A 137 -13.25 -9.87 -11.16
N PRO A 138 -11.92 -9.72 -11.17
CA PRO A 138 -11.17 -9.66 -12.42
C PRO A 138 -11.30 -10.95 -13.21
N GLU A 139 -11.25 -10.86 -14.54
CA GLU A 139 -11.40 -12.03 -15.43
C GLU A 139 -10.22 -13.00 -15.31
N ASN A 140 -9.00 -12.47 -15.19
CA ASN A 140 -7.75 -13.26 -15.20
C ASN A 140 -7.04 -13.25 -13.85
N LEU A 141 -7.81 -13.34 -12.76
CA LEU A 141 -7.30 -13.39 -11.40
C LEU A 141 -6.47 -14.67 -11.17
N LYS A 142 -5.27 -14.51 -10.63
CA LYS A 142 -4.39 -15.58 -10.20
C LYS A 142 -4.21 -15.55 -8.69
N GLU A 143 -3.85 -16.69 -8.11
CA GLU A 143 -3.42 -16.74 -6.72
C GLU A 143 -2.21 -15.81 -6.54
N LYS A 144 -2.20 -15.07 -5.42
CA LYS A 144 -1.18 -14.07 -5.08
C LYS A 144 -1.17 -12.79 -5.93
N ASP A 145 -2.17 -12.58 -6.79
CA ASP A 145 -2.36 -11.28 -7.41
C ASP A 145 -2.69 -10.21 -6.36
N PHE A 146 -2.10 -9.03 -6.53
CA PHE A 146 -2.43 -7.87 -5.71
C PHE A 146 -3.74 -7.23 -6.16
N LEU A 147 -4.62 -6.97 -5.21
CA LEU A 147 -5.98 -6.51 -5.46
C LEU A 147 -6.23 -5.15 -4.82
N LEU A 148 -6.85 -4.25 -5.59
CA LEU A 148 -7.57 -3.10 -5.05
C LEU A 148 -9.02 -3.50 -4.79
N ILE A 149 -9.49 -3.27 -3.58
CA ILE A 149 -10.86 -3.60 -3.17
C ILE A 149 -11.73 -2.36 -3.21
N PHE A 150 -12.81 -2.45 -3.99
CA PHE A 150 -13.79 -1.38 -4.18
C PHE A 150 -15.10 -1.71 -3.48
N ASN A 151 -15.71 -0.71 -2.83
CA ASN A 151 -17.12 -0.80 -2.44
C ASN A 151 -18.05 -0.49 -3.63
N ASP A 152 -19.36 -0.53 -3.40
CA ASP A 152 -20.37 -0.25 -4.43
C ASP A 152 -20.38 1.22 -4.91
N ARG A 153 -19.71 2.12 -4.17
CA ARG A 153 -19.53 3.54 -4.54
C ARG A 153 -18.27 3.78 -5.36
N LYS A 154 -17.56 2.72 -5.74
CA LYS A 154 -16.27 2.78 -6.45
C LYS A 154 -15.17 3.48 -5.64
N GLU A 155 -15.21 3.37 -4.33
CA GLU A 155 -14.15 3.84 -3.45
C GLU A 155 -13.21 2.68 -3.09
N ILE A 156 -11.89 2.94 -3.13
CA ILE A 156 -10.91 1.97 -2.64
C ILE A 156 -11.00 1.92 -1.12
N ILE A 157 -11.33 0.75 -0.57
CA ILE A 157 -11.49 0.52 0.88
C ILE A 157 -10.38 -0.34 1.47
N ALA A 158 -9.73 -1.17 0.66
CA ALA A 158 -8.66 -2.05 1.08
C ALA A 158 -7.70 -2.41 -0.06
N ILE A 159 -6.50 -2.87 0.33
CA ILE A 159 -5.59 -3.63 -0.51
C ILE A 159 -5.56 -5.08 -0.02
N ALA A 160 -5.52 -6.02 -0.95
CA ALA A 160 -5.60 -7.44 -0.63
C ALA A 160 -4.68 -8.29 -1.51
N LEU A 161 -4.50 -9.54 -1.12
CA LEU A 161 -3.80 -10.55 -1.91
C LEU A 161 -4.78 -11.68 -2.26
N SER A 162 -4.89 -11.99 -3.55
CA SER A 162 -5.73 -13.10 -4.01
C SER A 162 -5.29 -14.42 -3.39
N HIS A 163 -6.26 -15.24 -2.98
CA HIS A 163 -6.04 -16.60 -2.48
C HIS A 163 -6.54 -17.67 -3.46
N VAL A 164 -7.02 -17.26 -4.64
CA VAL A 164 -7.69 -18.15 -5.60
C VAL A 164 -7.36 -17.77 -7.03
N ASN A 165 -7.54 -18.71 -7.96
CA ASN A 165 -7.49 -18.47 -9.40
C ASN A 165 -8.92 -18.30 -9.95
N SER A 166 -9.10 -17.54 -11.04
CA SER A 166 -10.42 -17.31 -11.68
C SER A 166 -11.22 -18.58 -11.93
N GLY A 167 -10.56 -19.65 -12.41
CA GLY A 167 -11.21 -20.92 -12.73
C GLY A 167 -11.79 -21.68 -11.53
N ASP A 168 -11.38 -21.32 -10.31
CA ASP A 168 -11.83 -21.97 -9.08
C ASP A 168 -12.91 -21.18 -8.35
N ILE A 169 -13.11 -19.91 -8.70
CA ILE A 169 -14.04 -19.00 -8.01
C ILE A 169 -15.49 -19.53 -7.99
N LEU A 170 -15.91 -20.23 -9.06
CA LEU A 170 -17.26 -20.82 -9.17
C LEU A 170 -17.47 -22.05 -8.29
N LYS A 171 -16.38 -22.73 -7.88
CA LYS A 171 -16.42 -23.94 -7.05
C LYS A 171 -16.47 -23.63 -5.56
N LEU A 172 -16.23 -22.37 -5.19
CA LEU A 172 -16.12 -21.93 -3.80
C LEU A 172 -17.49 -21.79 -3.14
N LYS A 173 -17.56 -22.17 -1.87
CA LYS A 173 -18.71 -21.95 -1.01
C LYS A 173 -18.77 -20.47 -0.59
N PRO A 174 -19.95 -19.95 -0.22
CA PRO A 174 -20.11 -18.55 0.19
C PRO A 174 -19.18 -18.05 1.31
N LYS A 175 -18.74 -18.95 2.20
CA LYS A 175 -17.85 -18.63 3.33
C LYS A 175 -16.36 -18.82 3.02
N ASP A 176 -16.02 -19.30 1.83
CA ASP A 176 -14.63 -19.53 1.47
C ASP A 176 -13.92 -18.20 1.18
N THR A 177 -12.63 -18.12 1.51
CA THR A 177 -11.83 -16.92 1.35
C THR A 177 -11.39 -16.75 -0.11
N ILE A 178 -11.69 -15.59 -0.69
CA ILE A 178 -11.24 -15.18 -2.03
C ILE A 178 -9.91 -14.44 -1.96
N ALA A 179 -9.75 -13.57 -0.97
CA ALA A 179 -8.56 -12.76 -0.82
C ALA A 179 -8.27 -12.45 0.66
N ILE A 180 -6.99 -12.33 0.96
CA ILE A 180 -6.47 -11.97 2.28
C ILE A 180 -6.36 -10.45 2.36
N ASN A 181 -6.98 -9.85 3.38
CA ASN A 181 -6.88 -8.41 3.61
C ASN A 181 -5.47 -8.07 4.11
N LEU A 182 -4.78 -7.16 3.39
CA LEU A 182 -3.45 -6.70 3.76
C LEU A 182 -3.49 -5.40 4.56
N SER A 183 -4.35 -4.46 4.15
CA SER A 183 -4.59 -3.19 4.82
C SER A 183 -5.91 -2.58 4.35
N ASP A 184 -6.66 -1.99 5.27
CA ASP A 184 -7.95 -1.35 5.00
C ASP A 184 -8.04 0.04 5.65
N LYS A 185 -8.94 0.88 5.16
CA LYS A 185 -9.13 2.26 5.68
C LYS A 185 -9.61 2.31 7.13
N GLY A 186 -10.28 1.25 7.61
CA GLY A 186 -10.72 1.17 9.00
C GLY A 186 -9.57 1.04 10.00
N LEU A 187 -8.36 0.67 9.55
CA LEU A 187 -7.17 0.53 10.40
C LEU A 187 -6.88 1.82 11.21
N TYR A 188 -7.15 2.99 10.62
CA TYR A 188 -6.97 4.28 11.27
C TYR A 188 -7.81 4.43 12.55
N LEU A 189 -9.00 3.83 12.59
CA LEU A 189 -9.89 3.86 13.76
C LEU A 189 -9.57 2.77 14.78
N ARG A 190 -8.95 1.66 14.34
CA ARG A 190 -8.64 0.50 15.20
C ARG A 190 -7.29 0.62 15.90
N LYS A 191 -6.30 1.28 15.28
CA LYS A 191 -5.00 1.49 15.92
C LYS A 191 -5.11 2.54 17.02
N LYS A 192 -4.61 2.19 18.21
CA LYS A 192 -4.43 3.14 19.30
C LYS A 192 -3.46 4.23 18.84
N GLN A 193 -3.91 5.49 18.89
CA GLN A 193 -3.12 6.67 18.55
C GLN A 193 -2.07 6.95 19.63
#